data_AF-A0A962J166-F1
#
_entry.id   AF-A0A962J166-F1
#
_cell.length_a   1.000
_cell.length_b   1.000
_cell.length_c   1.000
_cell.angle_alpha   90.00
_cell.angle_beta   90.00
_cell.angle_gamma   90.00
#
_symmetry.space_group_name_H-M   'P 1'
#
loop_
_entity.id
_entity.type
_entity.pdbx_description
1 polymer ?
#
loop_
_entity_poly.entity_id
_entity_poly.type
_entity_poly.pdbx_seq_one_letter_code
_entity_poly.pdbx_strand_id
1 'polypeptide(L)' 'MDKMIGILQLLFAGVFGAMAIGTLINMLFIFTRPETISVVNAMVGQTLMVICLLAIARILFRKGSLRVRPPE' A
#
# COMPACT_ATOMS: atom_id res chain seq x y z
N MET A 1 -10.09 6.88 -23.56
CA MET A 1 -10.50 6.36 -22.23
C MET A 1 -9.30 5.86 -21.41
N ASP A 2 -8.26 5.33 -22.05
CA ASP A 2 -7.06 4.78 -21.40
C ASP A 2 -6.30 5.74 -20.47
N LYS A 3 -6.16 7.02 -20.83
CA LYS A 3 -5.52 8.03 -19.96
C LYS A 3 -6.28 8.26 -18.66
N MET A 4 -7.62 8.31 -18.70
CA MET A 4 -8.47 8.48 -17.52
C MET A 4 -8.35 7.27 -16.58
N ILE A 5 -8.36 6.06 -17.16
CA ILE A 5 -8.14 4.82 -16.40
C ILE A 5 -6.73 4.79 -15.79
N GLY A 6 -5.71 5.26 -16.53
CA GLY A 6 -4.34 5.35 -16.03
C GLY A 6 -4.19 6.33 -14.86
N ILE A 7 -4.84 7.50 -14.93
CA ILE A 7 -4.87 8.48 -13.82
C ILE A 7 -5.54 7.87 -12.59
N LEU A 8 -6.68 7.19 -12.77
CA LEU A 8 -7.38 6.53 -11.66
C LEU A 8 -6.51 5.44 -11.02
N GLN A 9 -5.79 4.65 -11.81
CA GLN A 9 -4.85 3.64 -11.32
C GLN A 9 -3.69 4.26 -10.53
N LEU A 10 -3.16 5.40 -10.97
CA LEU A 10 -2.13 6.13 -10.22
C LEU A 10 -2.67 6.68 -8.90
N LEU A 11 -3.90 7.19 -8.89
CA LEU A 11 -4.56 7.68 -7.68
C LEU A 11 -4.73 6.54 -6.66
N PHE A 12 -5.26 5.40 -7.09
CA PHE A 12 -5.37 4.21 -6.22
C PHE A 12 -4.00 3.71 -5.75
N ALA A 13 -2.97 3.72 -6.59
CA ALA A 13 -1.61 3.39 -6.16
C ALA A 13 -1.12 4.32 -5.03
N GLY A 14 -1.40 5.63 -5.14
CA GLY A 14 -1.12 6.60 -4.09
C GLY A 14 -1.88 6.30 -2.80
N VAL A 15 -3.17 5.99 -2.88
CA VAL A 15 -4.00 5.63 -1.72
C VAL A 15 -3.48 4.37 -1.02
N PHE A 16 -3.17 3.31 -1.78
CA PHE A 16 -2.61 2.08 -1.19
C PHE A 16 -1.23 2.32 -0.57
N GLY A 17 -0.40 3.18 -1.16
CA GLY A 17 0.86 3.62 -0.57
C GLY A 17 0.66 4.37 0.76
N ALA A 18 -0.28 5.32 0.79
CA ALA A 18 -0.62 6.07 2.01
C ALA A 18 -1.17 5.15 3.11
N MET A 19 -2.04 4.20 2.77
CA MET A 19 -2.54 3.18 3.71
C MET A 19 -1.42 2.30 4.26
N ALA A 20 -0.47 1.88 3.42
CA ALA A 20 0.70 1.11 3.87
C ALA A 20 1.52 1.91 4.89
N ILE A 21 1.78 3.20 4.63
CA ILE A 21 2.49 4.09 5.57
C ILE A 21 1.70 4.25 6.88
N GLY A 22 0.40 4.50 6.80
CA GLY A 22 -0.46 4.61 8.00
C GLY A 22 -0.46 3.32 8.82
N THR A 23 -0.44 2.16 8.17
CA THR A 23 -0.36 0.86 8.84
C THR A 23 1.00 0.67 9.53
N LEU A 24 2.10 1.08 8.91
CA LEU A 24 3.42 1.05 9.54
C LEU A 24 3.48 1.96 10.78
N ILE A 25 2.93 3.17 10.69
CA ILE A 25 2.84 4.08 11.83
C ILE A 25 2.01 3.46 12.96
N ASN A 26 0.84 2.90 12.63
CA ASN A 26 0.00 2.19 13.60
C ASN A 26 0.75 1.01 14.27
N MET A 27 1.54 0.27 13.49
CA MET A 27 2.36 -0.83 13.98
C MET A 27 3.43 -0.36 14.97
N LEU A 28 4.06 0.80 14.74
CA LEU A 28 5.00 1.42 15.69
C LEU A 28 4.32 1.80 17.02
N PHE A 29 3.11 2.36 16.96
CA PHE A 29 2.34 2.67 18.18
C PHE A 29 2.00 1.40 18.96
N ILE A 30 1.57 0.35 18.27
CA ILE A 30 1.27 -0.95 18.89
C ILE A 30 2.53 -1.56 19.55
N PHE A 31 3.71 -1.37 18.95
CA PHE A 31 4.98 -1.87 19.50
C PHE A 31 5.31 -1.30 20.89
N THR A 32 4.83 -0.09 21.20
CA THR A 32 5.06 0.57 22.51
C THR A 32 4.21 -0.01 23.65
N ARG A 33 3.23 -0.86 23.34
CA ARG A 33 2.34 -1.53 24.31
C ARG A 33 2.36 -3.05 24.11
N PRO A 34 3.50 -3.75 24.33
CA PRO A 34 3.59 -5.19 24.13
C PRO A 34 2.97 -5.92 25.33
N GLU A 35 1.66 -5.77 25.52
CA GLU A 35 0.96 -6.24 26.72
C GLU A 35 0.41 -7.67 26.53
N THR A 36 0.31 -8.20 25.29
CA THR A 36 -0.27 -9.54 25.01
C THR A 36 0.25 -10.22 23.73
N ILE A 37 0.10 -11.56 23.63
CA ILE A 37 0.39 -12.37 22.41
C ILE A 37 -0.40 -11.85 21.18
N SER A 38 -1.58 -11.26 21.40
CA SER A 38 -2.40 -10.63 20.36
C SER A 38 -1.65 -9.51 19.60
N VAL A 39 -0.78 -8.77 20.28
CA VAL A 39 0.05 -7.71 19.68
C VAL A 39 1.00 -8.28 18.63
N VAL A 40 1.68 -9.38 18.94
CA VAL A 40 2.61 -10.05 18.01
C VAL A 40 1.86 -10.60 16.81
N ASN A 41 0.68 -11.19 17.02
CA ASN A 41 -0.15 -11.66 15.90
C ASN A 41 -0.62 -10.51 15.00
N ALA A 42 -1.04 -9.39 15.58
CA ALA A 42 -1.43 -8.19 14.85
C ALA A 42 -0.26 -7.61 14.04
N MET A 43 0.96 -7.61 14.60
CA MET A 43 2.18 -7.18 13.91
C MET A 43 2.50 -8.01 12.66
N VAL A 44 2.43 -9.35 12.78
CA VAL A 44 2.66 -10.25 11.65
C VAL A 44 1.60 -10.05 10.57
N GLY A 45 0.33 -9.96 10.97
CA GLY A 45 -0.79 -9.68 10.06
C GLY A 45 -0.64 -8.34 9.34
N GLN A 46 -0.29 -7.27 10.06
CA GLN A 46 -0.07 -5.94 9.49
C GLN A 46 1.14 -5.90 8.55
N THR A 47 2.20 -6.65 8.86
CA THR A 47 3.38 -6.75 7.97
C THR A 47 3.00 -7.38 6.63
N LEU A 48 2.28 -8.50 6.66
CA LEU A 48 1.75 -9.15 5.46
C LEU A 48 0.83 -8.22 4.67
N MET A 49 -0.06 -7.51 5.37
CA MET A 49 -0.97 -6.53 4.77
C MET A 49 -0.20 -5.42 4.05
N VAL A 50 0.83 -4.84 4.68
CA VAL A 50 1.68 -3.80 4.09
C VAL A 50 2.38 -4.30 2.82
N ILE A 51 2.95 -5.51 2.84
CA ILE A 51 3.59 -6.10 1.65
C ILE A 51 2.58 -6.24 0.50
N CYS A 52 1.39 -6.75 0.77
CA CYS A 52 0.32 -6.86 -0.22
C CYS A 52 -0.10 -5.50 -0.79
N LEU A 53 -0.31 -4.50 0.08
CA LEU A 53 -0.67 -3.14 -0.31
C LEU A 53 0.41 -2.50 -1.20
N LEU A 54 1.68 -2.63 -0.84
CA LEU A 54 2.79 -2.12 -1.62
C LEU A 54 2.95 -2.84 -2.96
N ALA A 55 2.74 -4.16 -3.01
CA ALA A 55 2.77 -4.93 -4.24
C ALA A 55 1.67 -4.47 -5.20
N ILE A 56 0.44 -4.32 -4.71
CA ILE A 56 -0.70 -3.80 -5.49
C ILE A 56 -0.41 -2.37 -5.96
N ALA A 57 0.05 -1.49 -5.06
CA ALA A 57 0.41 -0.11 -5.40
C ALA A 57 1.46 -0.07 -6.52
N ARG A 58 2.50 -0.90 -6.46
CA ARG A 58 3.53 -0.99 -7.51
C ARG A 58 2.96 -1.43 -8.85
N ILE A 59 2.08 -2.43 -8.86
CA ILE A 59 1.44 -2.93 -10.08
C ILE A 59 0.55 -1.83 -10.70
N LEU A 60 -0.28 -1.18 -9.89
CA LEU A 60 -1.16 -0.10 -10.33
C LEU A 60 -0.35 1.09 -10.83
N PHE A 61 0.75 1.44 -10.15
CA PHE A 61 1.63 2.52 -10.57
C PHE A 61 2.27 2.24 -11.93
N ARG A 62 2.79 1.02 -12.13
CA ARG A 62 3.40 0.62 -13.41
C ARG A 62 2.37 0.59 -14.54
N LYS A 63 1.21 -0.03 -14.32
CA LYS A 63 0.14 -0.09 -15.34
C LYS A 63 -0.46 1.30 -15.64
N GLY A 64 -0.67 2.10 -14.60
CA GLY A 64 -1.18 3.46 -14.71
C GLY A 64 -0.22 4.37 -15.46
N SER A 65 1.08 4.31 -15.14
CA SER A 65 2.12 5.08 -15.82
C SER A 65 2.22 4.73 -17.31
N LEU A 66 2.21 3.44 -17.66
CA LEU A 66 2.22 2.99 -19.06
C LEU A 66 0.98 3.46 -19.85
N ARG A 67 -0.18 3.57 -19.20
CA ARG A 67 -1.42 4.06 -19.83
C ARG A 67 -1.47 5.58 -19.96
N VAL A 68 -0.84 6.31 -19.04
CA VAL A 68 -0.79 7.79 -19.07
C VAL A 68 0.29 8.26 -20.04
N ARG A 69 1.46 7.61 -20.02
CA ARG A 69 2.60 7.92 -20.88
C ARG A 69 3.25 6.60 -21.37
N PRO A 70 2.80 6.04 -22.50
CA PRO A 70 3.44 4.87 -23.08
C PRO A 70 4.90 5.22 -23.47
N PRO A 71 5.87 4.35 -23.19
CA PRO A 71 7.23 4.52 -23.69
C PRO A 71 7.20 4.47 -25.22
N GLU A 72 7.85 5.44 -25.84
CA GLU A 72 7.95 5.66 -27.29
C GLU A 72 8.72 4.54 -27.98
#